data_AF-A0A0H2S8W5-F1
#
_entry.id   AF-A0A0H2S8W5-F1
#
_cell.length_a   1.000
_cell.length_b   1.000
_cell.length_c   1.000
_cell.angle_alpha   90.00
_cell.angle_beta   90.00
_cell.angle_gamma   90.00
#
_symmetry.space_group_name_H-M   'P 1'
#
loop_
_entity.id
_entity.type
_entity.pdbx_description
1 polymer ?
#
loop_
_entity_poly.entity_id
_entity_poly.type
_entity_poly.pdbx_seq_one_letter_code
_entity_poly.pdbx_strand_id
1 'polypeptide(L)'
;MPNIFSRRKGREEEPYVRPSLLQLTGSEESIGSDATAPNNPGPGRNVGVLFDAIGGKIERVVNEMAGRYRAGSNVTAEVALIEPDEGLELTRSDSIASDATAHNNPGPGRIVGLLFDAGGNKIEHYLRRAAGRYRLGPQAIFEDIQEGSHVLYRKEYNMDMSGIRVQLLPTDEEHVVLEKKCRKLLKYCRSPVLATQLVALEAVTTLAVEYPHIRQTFAGILHQSYLVPKYRERELHVGYCKTLVSVKETQIYDFAKRLENSSGRIKRNEIPEDDADFNLLLRQLNSYLQDSDVSFLLWRLMNFNFNLSPAVYRSFTSFVLTRPQSVEWDALRNVILHSTYNDWTPFFDGPHVIL
;
A
#
# COMPACT_ATOMS: atom_id res chain seq x y z
N MET A 1 2.16 11.12 24.62
CA MET A 1 1.84 10.94 23.18
C MET A 1 0.42 11.47 22.95
N PRO A 2 0.18 12.33 21.95
CA PRO A 2 -1.16 12.83 21.67
C PRO A 2 -2.11 11.67 21.36
N ASN A 3 -3.34 11.75 21.88
CA ASN A 3 -4.37 10.73 21.73
C ASN A 3 -4.91 10.79 20.28
N ILE A 4 -4.27 10.06 19.36
CA ILE A 4 -4.55 10.09 17.91
C ILE A 4 -5.94 9.49 17.57
N PHE A 5 -6.55 8.79 18.53
CA PHE A 5 -7.93 8.34 18.43
C PHE A 5 -8.76 9.20 19.36
N SER A 6 -9.63 10.06 18.80
CA SER A 6 -10.70 10.64 19.61
C SER A 6 -11.60 9.48 20.06
N ARG A 7 -11.37 8.97 21.27
CA ARG A 7 -12.32 8.05 21.91
C ARG A 7 -13.62 8.82 22.13
N ARG A 8 -14.54 8.74 21.17
CA ARG A 8 -15.91 9.23 21.35
C ARG A 8 -16.66 8.16 22.15
N LYS A 9 -16.61 8.27 23.48
CA LYS A 9 -17.40 7.42 24.37
C LYS A 9 -18.86 7.91 24.28
N GLY A 10 -19.79 7.05 23.81
CA GLY A 10 -21.23 7.34 23.80
C GLY A 10 -21.84 7.81 22.47
N ARG A 11 -21.19 7.60 21.31
CA ARG A 11 -21.90 7.74 20.03
C ARG A 11 -22.66 6.44 19.76
N GLU A 12 -23.95 6.53 19.48
CA GLU A 12 -24.71 5.40 18.92
C GLU A 12 -23.99 4.88 17.67
N GLU A 13 -23.91 3.56 17.53
CA GLU A 13 -23.29 2.94 16.38
C GLU A 13 -24.05 3.34 15.13
N GLU A 14 -23.47 4.22 14.32
CA GLU A 14 -24.02 4.50 13.01
C GLU A 14 -23.94 3.20 12.20
N PRO A 15 -25.07 2.75 11.61
CA PRO A 15 -25.07 1.53 10.81
C PRO A 15 -24.03 1.67 9.71
N TYR A 16 -23.19 0.65 9.56
CA TYR A 16 -22.16 0.66 8.53
C TYR A 16 -22.80 0.79 7.15
N VAL A 17 -22.58 1.93 6.51
CA VAL A 17 -22.92 2.14 5.11
C VAL A 17 -21.69 1.78 4.28
N ARG A 18 -21.84 0.79 3.39
CA ARG A 18 -20.77 0.39 2.48
C ARG A 18 -20.39 1.58 1.58
N PRO A 19 -19.11 1.97 1.52
CA PRO A 19 -18.68 3.02 0.61
C PRO A 19 -18.63 2.48 -0.84
N SER A 20 -19.25 3.20 -1.78
CA SER A 20 -19.29 2.80 -3.18
C SER A 20 -18.08 3.32 -3.96
N LEU A 21 -17.39 2.44 -4.68
CA LEU A 21 -16.26 2.79 -5.56
C LEU A 21 -16.70 3.60 -6.79
N LEU A 22 -17.95 3.45 -7.23
CA LEU A 22 -18.46 4.06 -8.47
C LEU A 22 -18.77 5.56 -8.34
N GLN A 23 -19.04 6.06 -7.14
CA GLN A 23 -19.39 7.46 -6.91
C GLN A 23 -18.23 8.45 -7.20
N LEU A 24 -16.99 7.97 -7.30
CA LEU A 24 -15.83 8.84 -7.56
C LEU A 24 -15.68 9.30 -9.02
N THR A 25 -16.51 8.82 -9.95
CA THR A 25 -16.35 9.11 -11.38
C THR A 25 -16.98 10.44 -11.85
N GLY A 26 -17.73 11.14 -10.99
CA GLY A 26 -18.54 12.30 -11.40
C GLY A 26 -17.96 13.69 -11.09
N SER A 27 -16.78 13.80 -10.47
CA SER A 27 -16.22 15.10 -10.08
C SER A 27 -15.03 15.46 -10.96
N GLU A 28 -15.30 15.91 -12.19
CA GLU A 28 -14.33 16.62 -13.01
C GLU A 28 -14.08 18.01 -12.40
N GLU A 29 -13.20 18.07 -11.40
CA GLU A 29 -12.73 19.36 -10.88
C GLU A 29 -11.81 20.00 -11.92
N SER A 30 -12.36 20.96 -12.66
CA SER A 30 -11.61 21.96 -13.42
C SER A 30 -10.58 22.63 -12.51
N ILE A 31 -9.31 22.23 -12.64
CA ILE A 31 -8.18 22.92 -12.02
C ILE A 31 -8.06 24.28 -12.71
N GLY A 32 -8.64 25.31 -12.08
CA GLY A 32 -8.35 26.70 -12.41
C GLY A 32 -6.86 26.96 -12.17
N SER A 33 -6.11 27.10 -13.26
CA SER A 33 -4.75 27.62 -13.20
C SER A 33 -4.81 29.11 -12.88
N ASP A 34 -4.72 29.44 -11.60
CA ASP A 34 -4.55 30.79 -11.12
C ASP A 34 -3.14 31.27 -11.48
N ALA A 35 -3.03 31.81 -12.70
CA ALA A 35 -1.86 32.50 -13.20
C ALA A 35 -1.53 33.69 -12.28
N THR A 36 -0.30 33.70 -11.78
CA THR A 36 0.19 34.68 -10.82
C THR A 36 0.19 36.10 -11.40
N ALA A 37 -0.56 37.00 -10.76
CA ALA A 37 -0.44 38.44 -10.97
C ALA A 37 0.95 38.94 -10.48
N PRO A 38 1.60 39.87 -11.20
CA PRO A 38 2.85 40.48 -10.77
C PRO A 38 2.62 41.34 -9.51
N ASN A 39 3.59 41.34 -8.58
CA ASN A 39 3.64 42.08 -7.30
C ASN A 39 3.02 41.48 -6.03
N ASN A 40 2.61 40.22 -6.01
CA ASN A 40 2.37 39.53 -4.72
C ASN A 40 3.71 39.09 -4.08
N PRO A 41 3.83 39.08 -2.73
CA PRO A 41 5.02 38.57 -2.03
C PRO A 41 5.28 37.13 -2.44
N GLY A 42 6.20 36.95 -3.39
CA GLY A 42 6.37 35.70 -4.09
C GLY A 42 7.01 34.63 -3.20
N PRO A 43 6.72 33.34 -3.44
CA PRO A 43 7.27 32.21 -2.69
C PRO A 43 8.80 32.24 -2.56
N GLY A 44 9.51 32.84 -3.52
CA GLY A 44 10.97 33.00 -3.47
C GLY A 44 11.49 33.79 -2.27
N ARG A 45 10.75 34.78 -1.75
CA ARG A 45 11.19 35.55 -0.56
C ARG A 45 11.05 34.75 0.74
N ASN A 46 9.98 33.97 0.88
CA ASN A 46 9.77 33.13 2.06
C ASN A 46 10.75 31.95 2.08
N VAL A 47 11.09 31.43 0.91
CA VAL A 47 12.09 30.36 0.75
C VAL A 47 13.50 30.86 1.07
N GLY A 48 13.86 32.10 0.67
CA GLY A 48 15.14 32.72 1.06
C GLY A 48 15.31 32.87 2.57
N VAL A 49 14.29 33.39 3.27
CA VAL A 49 14.32 33.53 4.74
C VAL A 49 14.40 32.17 5.44
N LEU A 50 13.76 31.14 4.90
CA LEU A 50 13.87 29.77 5.41
C LEU A 50 15.29 29.22 5.26
N PHE A 51 15.96 29.49 4.14
CA PHE A 51 17.34 29.04 3.91
C PHE A 51 18.34 29.75 4.80
N ASP A 52 18.21 31.05 5.03
CA ASP A 52 19.06 31.77 5.97
C ASP A 52 18.90 31.20 7.41
N ALA A 53 17.66 30.86 7.78
CA ALA A 53 17.36 30.25 9.08
C ALA A 53 17.91 28.82 9.24
N ILE A 54 17.89 28.01 8.17
CA ILE A 54 18.45 26.65 8.17
C ILE A 54 19.97 26.69 8.13
N GLY A 55 20.55 27.54 7.27
CA GLY A 55 21.99 27.74 7.13
C GLY A 55 22.63 28.12 8.46
N GLY A 56 22.06 29.09 9.17
CA GLY A 56 22.57 29.51 10.49
C GLY A 56 22.43 28.45 11.61
N LYS A 57 21.60 27.42 11.42
CA LYS A 57 21.54 26.27 12.36
C LYS A 57 22.59 25.21 12.01
N ILE A 58 22.76 24.91 10.73
CA ILE A 58 23.80 23.98 10.27
C ILE A 58 25.18 24.52 10.62
N GLU A 59 25.41 25.82 10.37
CA GLU A 59 26.66 26.49 10.71
C GLU A 59 26.98 26.38 12.21
N ARG A 60 25.98 26.54 13.09
CA ARG A 60 26.15 26.35 14.53
C ARG A 60 26.53 24.92 14.90
N VAL A 61 25.88 23.91 14.30
CA VAL A 61 26.21 22.49 14.56
C VAL A 61 27.62 22.16 14.07
N VAL A 62 27.99 22.65 12.89
CA VAL A 62 29.33 22.43 12.31
C VAL A 62 30.40 23.13 13.15
N ASN A 63 30.18 24.37 13.58
CA ASN A 63 31.11 25.11 14.45
C ASN A 63 31.21 24.47 15.84
N GLU A 64 30.11 23.96 16.41
CA GLU A 64 30.14 23.23 17.68
C GLU A 64 30.89 21.90 17.56
N MET A 65 30.67 21.16 16.47
CA MET A 65 31.38 19.90 16.19
C MET A 65 32.87 20.15 15.96
N ALA A 66 33.23 21.16 15.15
CA ALA A 66 34.62 21.57 14.92
C ALA A 66 35.31 22.03 16.21
N GLY A 67 34.59 22.70 17.12
CA GLY A 67 35.08 23.06 18.45
C GLY A 67 35.39 21.84 19.32
N ARG A 68 34.56 20.80 19.27
CA ARG A 68 34.80 19.54 19.99
C ARG A 68 35.98 18.74 19.43
N TYR A 69 36.21 18.79 18.12
CA TYR A 69 37.34 18.08 17.49
C TYR A 69 38.67 18.84 17.57
N ARG A 70 38.67 20.18 17.74
CA ARG A 70 39.90 20.95 17.95
C ARG A 70 40.49 20.84 19.37
N ALA A 71 39.72 20.33 20.34
CA ALA A 71 40.18 20.23 21.73
C ALA A 71 40.99 18.95 22.05
N GLY A 72 41.22 18.06 21.08
CA GLY A 72 41.98 16.84 21.37
C GLY A 72 42.43 16.06 20.13
N SER A 73 43.48 16.52 19.45
CA SER A 73 44.36 15.61 18.72
C SER A 73 45.70 16.27 18.39
N ASN A 74 46.71 16.04 19.24
CA ASN A 74 48.10 15.96 18.79
C ASN A 74 48.30 14.62 18.09
N VAL A 75 47.66 14.44 16.93
CA VAL A 75 47.93 13.30 16.05
C VAL A 75 48.39 13.86 14.73
N THR A 76 49.71 13.99 14.62
CA THR A 76 50.44 13.98 13.37
C THR A 76 50.09 12.70 12.61
N ALA A 77 49.26 12.82 11.58
CA ALA A 77 49.06 11.77 10.58
C ALA A 77 48.81 12.46 9.23
N GLU A 78 49.93 12.72 8.55
CA GLU A 78 50.14 12.47 7.12
C GLU A 78 48.88 11.99 6.36
N VAL A 79 48.15 12.93 5.75
CA VAL A 79 47.15 12.64 4.73
C VAL A 79 47.77 13.02 3.40
N ALA A 80 48.04 12.00 2.60
CA ALA A 80 48.54 12.09 1.25
C ALA A 80 47.64 13.00 0.39
N LEU A 81 48.34 13.83 -0.39
CA LEU A 81 47.85 14.69 -1.45
C LEU A 81 47.00 13.87 -2.43
N ILE A 82 45.70 14.18 -2.51
CA ILE A 82 44.87 13.85 -3.67
C ILE A 82 44.81 15.14 -4.48
N GLU A 83 45.53 15.15 -5.59
CA GLU A 83 45.51 16.22 -6.59
C GLU A 83 44.10 16.32 -7.20
N PRO A 84 43.49 17.52 -7.23
CA PRO A 84 42.29 17.75 -8.01
C PRO A 84 42.66 17.89 -9.50
N ASP A 85 42.13 16.96 -10.29
CA ASP A 85 42.17 16.94 -11.75
C ASP A 85 41.53 18.22 -12.33
N GLU A 86 42.37 19.07 -12.91
CA GLU A 86 42.02 20.30 -13.61
C GLU A 86 41.52 19.97 -15.02
N GLY A 87 40.24 20.21 -15.30
CA GLY A 87 39.71 19.95 -16.64
C GLY A 87 38.26 20.36 -16.88
N LEU A 88 37.88 21.59 -16.50
CA LEU A 88 36.62 22.19 -16.94
C LEU A 88 36.87 23.60 -17.48
N GLU A 89 37.34 23.61 -18.72
CA GLU A 89 37.59 24.78 -19.55
C GLU A 89 36.24 25.42 -19.94
N LEU A 90 35.80 26.39 -19.15
CA LEU A 90 34.65 27.24 -19.50
C LEU A 90 35.10 28.35 -20.45
N THR A 91 34.96 28.08 -21.75
CA THR A 91 35.07 29.12 -22.79
C THR A 91 33.96 30.15 -22.61
N ARG A 92 34.38 31.35 -22.20
CA ARG A 92 33.57 32.55 -22.03
C ARG A 92 33.33 33.19 -23.40
N SER A 93 32.09 33.21 -23.84
CA SER A 93 31.63 34.02 -24.98
C SER A 93 30.62 35.03 -24.46
N ASP A 94 31.04 36.30 -24.46
CA ASP A 94 30.22 37.44 -24.08
C ASP A 94 29.26 37.86 -25.19
N SER A 95 28.16 38.47 -24.73
CA SER A 95 27.13 39.22 -25.47
C SER A 95 26.03 38.40 -26.16
N ILE A 96 24.81 38.53 -25.63
CA ILE A 96 23.64 39.10 -26.32
C ILE A 96 22.54 39.30 -25.28
N ALA A 97 22.01 40.52 -25.24
CA ALA A 97 20.81 40.87 -24.52
C ALA A 97 19.60 40.15 -25.14
N SER A 98 18.91 39.32 -24.36
CA SER A 98 17.55 38.90 -24.64
C SER A 98 16.89 38.41 -23.35
N ASP A 99 16.14 39.34 -22.80
CA ASP A 99 15.16 39.36 -21.72
C ASP A 99 13.97 38.40 -21.95
N ALA A 100 14.20 37.31 -22.67
CA ALA A 100 13.26 36.21 -22.84
C ALA A 100 13.51 35.16 -21.76
N THR A 101 12.57 35.05 -20.83
CA THR A 101 12.42 33.95 -19.87
C THR A 101 12.08 32.63 -20.57
N ALA A 102 12.97 32.16 -21.46
CA ALA A 102 12.89 30.83 -22.03
C ALA A 102 13.17 29.80 -20.92
N HIS A 103 12.29 28.80 -20.78
CA HIS A 103 12.27 27.82 -19.69
C HIS A 103 13.53 26.93 -19.56
N ASN A 104 14.53 27.13 -20.42
CA ASN A 104 15.76 26.34 -20.50
C ASN A 104 17.07 27.13 -20.37
N ASN A 105 17.04 28.43 -20.03
CA ASN A 105 18.28 29.15 -19.78
C ASN A 105 18.83 28.85 -18.37
N PRO A 106 20.14 28.60 -18.22
CA PRO A 106 20.79 28.33 -16.94
C PRO A 106 20.81 29.61 -16.08
N GLY A 107 19.72 29.87 -15.38
CA GLY A 107 19.66 30.91 -14.36
C GLY A 107 20.25 30.41 -13.04
N PRO A 108 20.81 31.31 -12.20
CA PRO A 108 21.33 30.96 -10.88
C PRO A 108 20.30 30.24 -9.99
N GLY A 109 19.01 30.56 -10.14
CA GLY A 109 17.92 29.84 -9.47
C GLY A 109 17.80 28.36 -9.84
N ARG A 110 18.14 27.98 -11.08
CA ARG A 110 18.11 26.58 -11.54
C ARG A 110 19.28 25.78 -10.96
N ILE A 111 20.46 26.38 -10.84
CA ILE A 111 21.62 25.73 -10.20
C ILE A 111 21.32 25.45 -8.72
N VAL A 112 20.74 26.42 -8.03
CA VAL A 112 20.32 26.25 -6.62
C VAL A 112 19.21 25.20 -6.49
N GLY A 113 18.21 25.22 -7.39
CA GLY A 113 17.17 24.19 -7.42
C GLY A 113 17.73 22.78 -7.62
N LEU A 114 18.62 22.59 -8.59
CA LEU A 114 19.29 21.31 -8.83
C LEU A 114 20.12 20.84 -7.63
N LEU A 115 20.77 21.75 -6.91
CA LEU A 115 21.50 21.41 -5.69
C LEU A 115 20.55 20.92 -4.59
N PHE A 116 19.39 21.56 -4.43
CA PHE A 116 18.38 21.13 -3.46
C PHE A 116 17.72 19.81 -3.85
N ASP A 117 17.42 19.60 -5.12
CA ASP A 117 16.88 18.33 -5.60
C ASP A 117 17.89 17.20 -5.39
N ALA A 118 19.17 17.44 -5.71
CA ALA A 118 20.24 16.49 -5.45
C ALA A 118 20.44 16.21 -3.95
N GLY A 119 20.36 17.24 -3.11
CA GLY A 119 20.42 17.11 -1.66
C GLY A 119 19.22 16.35 -1.07
N GLY A 120 18.01 16.68 -1.52
CA GLY A 120 16.76 16.04 -1.14
C GLY A 120 16.78 14.55 -1.48
N ASN A 121 17.20 14.21 -2.70
CA ASN A 121 17.35 12.81 -3.14
C ASN A 121 18.34 12.03 -2.26
N LYS A 122 19.47 12.64 -1.86
CA LYS A 122 20.44 12.00 -0.96
C LYS A 122 19.88 11.77 0.44
N ILE A 123 19.19 12.77 1.00
CA ILE A 123 18.56 12.66 2.34
C ILE A 123 17.46 11.61 2.31
N GLU A 124 16.61 11.62 1.28
CA GLU A 124 15.56 10.62 1.11
C GLU A 124 16.15 9.21 1.00
N HIS A 125 17.21 9.03 0.21
CA HIS A 125 17.88 7.73 0.09
C HIS A 125 18.46 7.27 1.44
N TYR A 126 19.09 8.17 2.20
CA TYR A 126 19.60 7.88 3.53
C TYR A 126 18.48 7.49 4.50
N LEU A 127 17.37 8.25 4.50
CA LEU A 127 16.21 7.96 5.34
C LEU A 127 15.53 6.64 4.95
N ARG A 128 15.38 6.32 3.66
CA ARG A 128 14.87 5.02 3.20
C ARG A 128 15.78 3.88 3.65
N ARG A 129 17.11 4.04 3.54
CA ARG A 129 18.09 3.05 3.99
C ARG A 129 18.08 2.87 5.51
N ALA A 130 18.00 3.95 6.27
CA ALA A 130 17.88 3.92 7.72
C ALA A 130 16.55 3.28 8.13
N ALA A 131 15.44 3.67 7.51
CA ALA A 131 14.12 3.11 7.76
C ALA A 131 14.09 1.59 7.51
N GLY A 132 14.71 1.11 6.42
CA GLY A 132 14.89 -0.32 6.18
C GLY A 132 15.70 -1.02 7.26
N ARG A 133 16.83 -0.45 7.69
CA ARG A 133 17.67 -1.00 8.78
C ARG A 133 16.92 -1.09 10.11
N TYR A 134 16.11 -0.10 10.43
CA TYR A 134 15.35 -0.04 11.67
C TYR A 134 13.95 -0.67 11.58
N ARG A 135 13.60 -1.32 10.46
CA ARG A 135 12.26 -1.88 10.23
C ARG A 135 11.15 -0.84 10.51
N LEU A 136 11.40 0.41 10.11
CA LEU A 136 10.48 1.52 10.28
C LEU A 136 9.69 1.71 8.99
N GLY A 137 8.39 1.44 9.06
CA GLY A 137 7.48 1.67 7.95
C GLY A 137 6.28 0.73 8.00
N PRO A 138 5.26 0.97 7.15
CA PRO A 138 4.12 0.08 7.04
C PRO A 138 4.54 -1.32 6.57
N GLN A 139 5.46 -1.42 5.60
CA GLN A 139 5.94 -2.69 5.05
C GLN A 139 6.65 -3.56 6.10
N ALA A 140 7.52 -2.96 6.92
CA ALA A 140 8.21 -3.71 7.96
C ALA A 140 7.25 -4.21 9.06
N ILE A 141 6.19 -3.45 9.37
CA ILE A 141 5.15 -3.93 10.29
C ILE A 141 4.33 -5.04 9.65
N PHE A 142 4.01 -4.93 8.37
CA PHE A 142 3.33 -5.99 7.62
C PHE A 142 4.12 -7.30 7.71
N GLU A 143 5.42 -7.27 7.41
CA GLU A 143 6.32 -8.43 7.52
C GLU A 143 6.39 -8.97 8.95
N ASP A 144 6.53 -8.10 9.96
CA ASP A 144 6.55 -8.50 11.37
C ASP A 144 5.22 -9.12 11.84
N ILE A 145 4.08 -8.70 11.27
CA ILE A 145 2.77 -9.33 11.53
C ILE A 145 2.71 -10.68 10.82
N GLN A 146 3.10 -10.72 9.55
CA GLN A 146 3.07 -11.91 8.72
C GLN A 146 3.95 -13.03 9.30
N GLU A 147 5.18 -12.72 9.71
CA GLU A 147 6.09 -13.64 10.38
C GLU A 147 5.49 -14.22 11.67
N GLY A 148 4.88 -13.35 12.49
CA GLY A 148 4.19 -13.77 13.71
C GLY A 148 3.00 -14.70 13.43
N SER A 149 2.19 -14.37 12.42
CA SER A 149 1.04 -15.18 12.01
C SER A 149 1.45 -16.51 11.39
N HIS A 150 2.52 -16.55 10.60
CA HIS A 150 3.08 -17.80 10.06
C HIS A 150 3.51 -18.76 11.16
N VAL A 151 4.09 -18.26 12.26
CA VAL A 151 4.43 -19.09 13.41
C VAL A 151 3.18 -19.69 14.06
N LEU A 152 2.08 -18.93 14.13
CA LEU A 152 0.79 -19.43 14.65
C LEU A 152 0.17 -20.48 13.73
N TYR A 153 0.13 -20.24 12.42
CA TYR A 153 -0.38 -21.23 11.46
C TYR A 153 0.50 -22.48 11.39
N ARG A 154 1.82 -22.35 11.45
CA ARG A 154 2.71 -23.52 11.44
C ARG A 154 2.48 -24.42 12.65
N LYS A 155 2.13 -23.87 13.81
CA LYS A 155 1.72 -24.66 14.98
C LYS A 155 0.43 -25.46 14.69
N GLU A 156 -0.52 -24.89 13.94
CA GLU A 156 -1.76 -25.56 13.53
C GLU A 156 -1.50 -26.77 12.61
N TYR A 157 -0.59 -26.65 11.65
CA TYR A 157 -0.28 -27.73 10.70
C TYR A 157 0.63 -28.85 11.27
N ASN A 158 1.33 -28.60 12.37
CA ASN A 158 2.21 -29.61 12.99
C ASN A 158 1.47 -30.51 13.99
N MET A 159 0.16 -30.34 14.19
CA MET A 159 -0.62 -31.17 15.10
C MET A 159 -1.22 -32.39 14.39
N ASP A 160 -0.53 -33.51 14.60
CA ASP A 160 -1.00 -34.90 14.66
C ASP A 160 -1.63 -35.53 13.41
N MET A 161 -1.26 -36.79 13.14
CA MET A 161 -1.75 -37.63 12.02
C MET A 161 -3.27 -37.92 12.09
N SER A 162 -3.96 -37.39 13.10
CA SER A 162 -5.38 -37.59 13.36
C SER A 162 -6.31 -36.80 12.42
N GLY A 163 -5.76 -35.85 11.62
CA GLY A 163 -6.53 -35.10 10.62
C GLY A 163 -7.51 -34.08 11.20
N ILE A 164 -7.50 -33.86 12.52
CA ILE A 164 -8.34 -32.87 13.19
C ILE A 164 -7.61 -31.53 13.19
N ARG A 165 -8.09 -30.59 12.37
CA ARG A 165 -7.61 -29.19 12.39
C ARG A 165 -8.12 -28.49 13.65
N VAL A 166 -7.28 -28.42 14.68
CA VAL A 166 -7.56 -27.60 15.85
C VAL A 166 -7.04 -26.19 15.55
N GLN A 167 -7.95 -25.24 15.31
CA GLN A 167 -7.59 -23.83 15.25
C GLN A 167 -7.08 -23.40 16.63
N LEU A 168 -5.76 -23.27 16.78
CA LEU A 168 -5.21 -22.67 17.99
C LEU A 168 -5.54 -21.18 17.97
N LEU A 169 -6.45 -20.77 18.85
CA LEU A 169 -6.67 -19.36 19.11
C LEU A 169 -5.35 -18.75 19.64
N PRO A 170 -4.97 -17.54 19.20
CA PRO A 170 -3.84 -16.82 19.77
C PRO A 170 -4.00 -16.69 21.29
N THR A 171 -2.91 -16.78 22.02
CA THR A 171 -2.91 -16.46 23.45
C THR A 171 -3.27 -14.99 23.68
N ASP A 172 -3.78 -14.64 24.86
CA ASP A 172 -4.11 -13.25 25.20
C ASP A 172 -2.91 -12.31 25.02
N GLU A 173 -1.71 -12.78 25.35
CA GLU A 173 -0.45 -12.03 25.18
C GLU A 173 -0.13 -11.79 23.68
N GLU A 174 -0.22 -12.83 22.86
CA GLU A 174 -0.03 -12.74 21.40
C GLU A 174 -1.06 -11.80 20.77
N HIS A 175 -2.32 -11.86 21.23
CA HIS A 175 -3.38 -10.97 20.76
C HIS A 175 -3.07 -9.51 21.09
N VAL A 176 -2.60 -9.19 22.31
CA VAL A 176 -2.21 -7.81 22.69
C VAL A 176 -1.06 -7.29 21.83
N VAL A 177 -0.06 -8.14 21.55
CA VAL A 177 1.07 -7.78 20.68
C VAL A 177 0.60 -7.52 19.24
N LEU A 178 -0.26 -8.40 18.71
CA LEU A 178 -0.84 -8.26 17.38
C LEU A 178 -1.67 -6.97 17.29
N GLU A 179 -2.55 -6.72 18.25
CA GLU A 179 -3.39 -5.52 18.31
C GLU A 179 -2.53 -4.25 18.30
N LYS A 180 -1.42 -4.24 19.05
CA LYS A 180 -0.46 -3.13 19.06
C LYS A 180 0.18 -2.91 17.68
N LYS A 181 0.57 -3.98 16.97
CA LYS A 181 1.11 -3.90 15.60
C LYS A 181 0.05 -3.39 14.62
N CYS A 182 -1.17 -3.93 14.66
CA CYS A 182 -2.30 -3.50 13.85
C CYS A 182 -2.62 -2.01 14.06
N ARG A 183 -2.66 -1.52 15.31
CA ARG A 183 -2.83 -0.09 15.62
C ARG A 183 -1.71 0.78 15.04
N LYS A 184 -0.46 0.29 15.08
CA LYS A 184 0.70 0.98 14.49
C LYS A 184 0.58 1.04 12.96
N LEU A 185 0.08 -0.01 12.30
CA LEU A 185 -0.18 -0.02 10.86
C LEU A 185 -1.33 0.93 10.47
N LEU A 186 -2.42 0.93 11.23
CA LEU A 186 -3.53 1.88 11.03
C LEU A 186 -3.11 3.34 11.24
N LYS A 187 -2.10 3.58 12.08
CA LYS A 187 -1.49 4.92 12.20
C LYS A 187 -0.80 5.36 10.90
N TYR A 188 -0.15 4.45 10.16
CA TYR A 188 0.44 4.76 8.85
C TYR A 188 -0.61 5.03 7.77
N CYS A 189 -1.79 4.41 7.85
CA CYS A 189 -2.92 4.74 6.98
C CYS A 189 -3.37 6.22 7.11
N ARG A 190 -2.99 6.89 8.21
CA ARG A 190 -3.22 8.32 8.48
C ARG A 190 -1.96 9.18 8.35
N SER A 191 -0.89 8.65 7.74
CA SER A 191 0.34 9.40 7.47
C SER A 191 0.03 10.65 6.63
N PRO A 192 0.73 11.78 6.81
CA PRO A 192 0.62 12.92 5.90
C PRO A 192 1.29 12.68 4.53
N VAL A 193 1.94 11.53 4.34
CA VAL A 193 2.61 11.17 3.10
C VAL A 193 1.74 10.17 2.33
N LEU A 194 1.19 10.58 1.19
CA LEU A 194 0.26 9.79 0.36
C LEU A 194 0.80 8.39 0.06
N ALA A 195 2.06 8.29 -0.40
CA ALA A 195 2.68 7.01 -0.71
C ALA A 195 2.72 6.06 0.51
N THR A 196 3.00 6.58 1.71
CA THR A 196 2.97 5.78 2.94
C THR A 196 1.55 5.32 3.29
N GLN A 197 0.53 6.14 3.04
CA GLN A 197 -0.86 5.76 3.29
C GLN A 197 -1.30 4.63 2.36
N LEU A 198 -1.01 4.75 1.06
CA LEU A 198 -1.36 3.73 0.06
C LEU A 198 -0.72 2.38 0.40
N VAL A 199 0.58 2.36 0.73
CA VAL A 199 1.27 1.13 1.15
C VAL A 199 0.67 0.56 2.43
N ALA A 200 0.30 1.40 3.40
CA ALA A 200 -0.31 0.94 4.65
C ALA A 200 -1.71 0.37 4.44
N LEU A 201 -2.53 0.99 3.58
CA LEU A 201 -3.87 0.51 3.24
C LEU A 201 -3.81 -0.82 2.50
N GLU A 202 -2.89 -0.96 1.55
CA GLU A 202 -2.67 -2.22 0.85
C GLU A 202 -2.22 -3.32 1.82
N ALA A 203 -1.29 -3.02 2.73
CA ALA A 203 -0.86 -3.96 3.76
C ALA A 203 -2.01 -4.42 4.69
N VAL A 204 -2.88 -3.51 5.13
CA VAL A 204 -4.06 -3.89 5.94
C VAL A 204 -5.01 -4.76 5.12
N THR A 205 -5.25 -4.39 3.86
CA THR A 205 -6.12 -5.14 2.95
C THR A 205 -5.62 -6.56 2.77
N THR A 206 -4.33 -6.74 2.46
CA THR A 206 -3.70 -8.06 2.30
C THR A 206 -3.77 -8.89 3.58
N LEU A 207 -3.39 -8.32 4.74
CA LEU A 207 -3.47 -9.03 6.02
C LEU A 207 -4.90 -9.45 6.38
N ALA A 208 -5.89 -8.59 6.12
CA ALA A 208 -7.28 -8.88 6.39
C ALA A 208 -7.84 -10.00 5.50
N VAL A 209 -7.38 -10.05 4.24
CA VAL A 209 -7.77 -11.10 3.28
C VAL A 209 -7.12 -12.44 3.63
N GLU A 210 -5.81 -12.43 3.86
CA GLU A 210 -5.03 -13.65 4.11
C GLU A 210 -5.33 -14.30 5.47
N TYR A 211 -5.59 -13.48 6.49
CA TYR A 211 -5.60 -13.94 7.87
C TYR A 211 -6.89 -13.56 8.61
N PRO A 212 -7.88 -14.48 8.72
CA PRO A 212 -9.18 -14.19 9.32
C PRO A 212 -9.11 -13.66 10.77
N HIS A 213 -8.16 -14.12 11.57
CA HIS A 213 -7.99 -13.64 12.95
C HIS A 213 -7.48 -12.19 12.99
N ILE A 214 -6.55 -11.81 12.10
CA ILE A 214 -6.04 -10.44 11.99
C ILE A 214 -7.17 -9.52 11.50
N ARG A 215 -8.00 -9.99 10.57
CA ARG A 215 -9.21 -9.28 10.13
C ARG A 215 -10.13 -8.95 11.31
N GLN A 216 -10.40 -9.92 12.19
CA GLN A 216 -11.21 -9.72 13.40
C GLN A 216 -10.57 -8.67 14.33
N THR A 217 -9.25 -8.72 14.52
CA THR A 217 -8.52 -7.70 15.29
C THR A 217 -8.67 -6.30 14.66
N PHE A 218 -8.53 -6.17 13.34
CA PHE A 218 -8.78 -4.90 12.65
C PHE A 218 -10.23 -4.44 12.81
N ALA A 219 -11.21 -5.34 12.67
CA ALA A 219 -12.62 -5.01 12.83
C ALA A 219 -12.91 -4.48 14.24
N GLY A 220 -12.35 -5.09 15.28
CA GLY A 220 -12.48 -4.62 16.66
C GLY A 220 -11.84 -3.24 16.88
N ILE A 221 -10.66 -2.97 16.30
CA ILE A 221 -10.01 -1.65 16.39
C ILE A 221 -10.81 -0.59 15.63
N LEU A 222 -11.30 -0.92 14.42
CA LEU A 222 -12.03 0.01 13.56
C LEU A 222 -13.46 0.27 14.03
N HIS A 223 -14.04 -0.66 14.80
CA HIS A 223 -15.29 -0.41 15.49
C HIS A 223 -15.16 0.76 16.49
N GLN A 224 -14.00 0.89 17.15
CA GLN A 224 -13.71 2.01 18.05
C GLN A 224 -13.17 3.26 17.33
N SER A 225 -12.81 3.14 16.04
CA SER A 225 -12.12 4.20 15.32
C SER A 225 -12.34 4.17 13.81
N TYR A 226 -12.73 5.30 13.24
CA TYR A 226 -12.87 5.40 11.79
C TYR A 226 -11.49 5.65 11.16
N LEU A 227 -11.13 4.88 10.14
CA LEU A 227 -10.19 5.41 9.16
C LEU A 227 -10.96 6.56 8.47
N VAL A 228 -10.36 7.72 8.26
CA VAL A 228 -10.91 8.76 7.38
C VAL A 228 -9.72 9.27 6.58
N PRO A 229 -9.73 9.17 5.24
CA PRO A 229 -8.64 9.72 4.44
C PRO A 229 -8.59 11.23 4.66
N LYS A 230 -7.39 11.75 4.91
CA LYS A 230 -7.18 13.19 5.10
C LYS A 230 -7.24 13.95 3.77
N TYR A 231 -6.89 13.28 2.70
CA TYR A 231 -6.73 13.84 1.37
C TYR A 231 -7.81 13.33 0.42
N ARG A 232 -7.96 14.02 -0.72
CA ARG A 232 -9.02 13.77 -1.71
C ARG A 232 -8.55 12.97 -2.92
N GLU A 233 -7.32 12.44 -2.93
CA GLU A 233 -6.82 11.70 -4.09
C GLU A 233 -7.63 10.42 -4.28
N ARG A 234 -7.95 10.16 -5.55
CA ARG A 234 -8.81 9.04 -5.95
C ARG A 234 -8.26 7.71 -5.48
N GLU A 235 -6.95 7.50 -5.61
CA GLU A 235 -6.26 6.27 -5.24
C GLU A 235 -6.40 6.00 -3.73
N LEU A 236 -6.34 7.07 -2.92
CA LEU A 236 -6.49 6.97 -1.48
C LEU A 236 -7.91 6.55 -1.09
N HIS A 237 -8.92 7.13 -1.75
CA HIS A 237 -10.32 6.72 -1.57
C HIS A 237 -10.56 5.27 -1.98
N VAL A 238 -10.02 4.83 -3.12
CA VAL A 238 -10.15 3.44 -3.57
C VAL A 238 -9.48 2.49 -2.59
N GLY A 239 -8.22 2.75 -2.20
CA GLY A 239 -7.49 1.92 -1.23
C GLY A 239 -8.21 1.85 0.11
N TYR A 240 -8.77 2.97 0.56
CA TYR A 240 -9.57 3.05 1.76
C TYR A 240 -10.84 2.17 1.70
N CYS A 241 -11.61 2.29 0.62
CA CYS A 241 -12.82 1.48 0.42
C CYS A 241 -12.47 -0.01 0.40
N LYS A 242 -11.40 -0.40 -0.31
CA LYS A 242 -10.90 -1.77 -0.32
C LYS A 242 -10.55 -2.26 1.09
N THR A 243 -9.79 -1.47 1.85
CA THR A 243 -9.44 -1.80 3.23
C THR A 243 -10.69 -2.01 4.11
N LEU A 244 -11.67 -1.10 4.03
CA LEU A 244 -12.90 -1.22 4.81
C LEU A 244 -13.70 -2.47 4.44
N VAL A 245 -13.90 -2.72 3.14
CA VAL A 245 -14.60 -3.90 2.64
C VAL A 245 -13.91 -5.17 3.12
N SER A 246 -12.59 -5.27 2.94
CA SER A 246 -11.82 -6.44 3.38
C SER A 246 -11.90 -6.69 4.88
N VAL A 247 -12.03 -5.64 5.70
CA VAL A 247 -12.15 -5.80 7.17
C VAL A 247 -13.58 -6.12 7.61
N LYS A 248 -14.59 -5.49 7.00
CA LYS A 248 -15.97 -5.52 7.50
C LYS A 248 -16.89 -6.55 6.83
N GLU A 249 -16.64 -6.90 5.58
CA GLU A 249 -17.55 -7.76 4.79
C GLU A 249 -17.34 -9.25 5.09
N THR A 250 -17.65 -9.68 6.32
CA THR A 250 -17.48 -11.08 6.76
C THR A 250 -18.26 -12.09 5.92
N GLN A 251 -19.43 -11.68 5.41
CA GLN A 251 -20.31 -12.51 4.59
C GLN A 251 -19.63 -13.04 3.32
N ILE A 252 -18.71 -12.24 2.74
CA ILE A 252 -17.99 -12.61 1.52
C ILE A 252 -16.98 -13.71 1.79
N TYR A 253 -16.35 -13.70 2.97
CA TYR A 253 -15.45 -14.78 3.38
C TYR A 253 -16.21 -16.06 3.67
N ASP A 254 -17.36 -15.98 4.34
CA ASP A 254 -18.22 -17.14 4.59
C ASP A 254 -18.74 -17.73 3.27
N PHE A 255 -19.10 -16.88 2.32
CA PHE A 255 -19.42 -17.29 0.95
C PHE A 255 -18.23 -17.98 0.27
N ALA A 256 -17.04 -17.36 0.26
CA ALA A 256 -15.85 -17.92 -0.38
C ALA A 256 -15.49 -19.30 0.20
N LYS A 257 -15.60 -19.47 1.52
CA LYS A 257 -15.38 -20.76 2.20
C LYS A 257 -16.41 -21.82 1.79
N ARG A 258 -17.69 -21.45 1.68
CA ARG A 258 -18.74 -22.36 1.18
C ARG A 258 -18.49 -22.77 -0.27
N LEU A 259 -18.11 -21.81 -1.12
CA LEU A 259 -17.78 -22.04 -2.52
C LEU A 259 -16.58 -22.98 -2.66
N GLU A 260 -15.51 -22.74 -1.88
CA GLU A 260 -14.32 -23.60 -1.82
C GLU A 260 -14.67 -25.03 -1.40
N ASN A 261 -15.45 -25.18 -0.32
CA ASN A 261 -15.86 -26.50 0.16
C ASN A 261 -16.67 -27.25 -0.90
N SER A 262 -17.70 -26.62 -1.49
CA SER A 262 -18.52 -27.25 -2.53
C SER A 262 -17.68 -27.60 -3.77
N SER A 263 -16.78 -26.71 -4.15
CA SER A 263 -15.83 -26.97 -5.23
C SER A 263 -14.92 -28.18 -4.95
N GLY A 264 -14.39 -28.30 -3.73
CA GLY A 264 -13.60 -29.46 -3.32
C GLY A 264 -14.41 -30.77 -3.31
N ARG A 265 -15.72 -30.72 -3.07
CA ARG A 265 -16.62 -31.88 -3.20
C ARG A 265 -16.81 -32.29 -4.67
N ILE A 266 -16.97 -31.31 -5.58
CA ILE A 266 -17.04 -31.57 -7.03
C ILE A 266 -15.76 -32.23 -7.53
N LYS A 267 -14.58 -31.70 -7.17
CA LYS A 267 -13.30 -32.29 -7.58
C LYS A 267 -13.12 -33.74 -7.11
N ARG A 268 -13.70 -34.07 -5.95
CA ARG A 268 -13.70 -35.43 -5.38
C ARG A 268 -14.84 -36.30 -5.92
N ASN A 269 -15.61 -35.82 -6.89
CA ASN A 269 -16.80 -36.47 -7.44
C ASN A 269 -17.86 -36.81 -6.38
N GLU A 270 -17.89 -36.09 -5.25
CA GLU A 270 -18.86 -36.31 -4.18
C GLU A 270 -20.23 -35.70 -4.50
N ILE A 271 -20.23 -34.64 -5.32
CA ILE A 271 -21.43 -34.02 -5.90
C ILE A 271 -21.18 -33.75 -7.38
N PRO A 272 -22.22 -33.83 -8.23
CA PRO A 272 -22.06 -33.53 -9.65
C PRO A 272 -21.97 -32.02 -9.89
N GLU A 273 -21.44 -31.60 -11.05
CA GLU A 273 -21.32 -30.18 -11.39
C GLU A 273 -22.68 -29.47 -11.57
N ASP A 274 -23.73 -30.23 -11.89
CA ASP A 274 -25.11 -29.75 -12.06
C ASP A 274 -25.92 -29.72 -10.76
N ASP A 275 -25.27 -29.97 -9.61
CA ASP A 275 -25.89 -29.87 -8.30
C ASP A 275 -26.59 -28.51 -8.08
N ALA A 276 -27.82 -28.56 -7.57
CA ALA A 276 -28.68 -27.38 -7.45
C ALA A 276 -28.11 -26.33 -6.46
N ASP A 277 -27.51 -26.79 -5.35
CA ASP A 277 -26.92 -25.92 -4.34
C ASP A 277 -25.64 -25.27 -4.86
N PHE A 278 -24.83 -26.02 -5.60
CA PHE A 278 -23.64 -25.45 -6.26
C PHE A 278 -24.02 -24.42 -7.33
N ASN A 279 -25.05 -24.68 -8.13
CA ASN A 279 -25.58 -23.72 -9.09
C ASN A 279 -26.09 -22.44 -8.42
N LEU A 280 -26.70 -22.54 -7.23
CA LEU A 280 -27.09 -21.37 -6.43
C LEU A 280 -25.85 -20.56 -6.01
N LEU A 281 -24.77 -21.21 -5.58
CA LEU A 281 -23.51 -20.55 -5.24
C LEU A 281 -22.87 -19.86 -6.46
N LEU A 282 -22.96 -20.45 -7.66
CA LEU A 282 -22.47 -19.82 -8.89
C LEU A 282 -23.30 -18.58 -9.27
N ARG A 283 -24.62 -18.60 -9.08
CA ARG A 283 -25.45 -17.41 -9.27
C ARG A 283 -25.08 -16.31 -8.28
N GLN A 284 -24.86 -16.67 -7.02
CA GLN A 284 -24.41 -15.74 -5.99
C GLN A 284 -23.00 -15.19 -6.29
N LEU A 285 -22.08 -16.03 -6.77
CA LEU A 285 -20.76 -15.62 -7.25
C LEU A 285 -20.89 -14.54 -8.32
N ASN A 286 -21.71 -14.78 -9.33
CA ASN A 286 -21.94 -13.81 -10.41
C ASN A 286 -22.53 -12.50 -9.91
N SER A 287 -23.43 -12.54 -8.91
CA SER A 287 -23.94 -11.30 -8.30
C SER A 287 -22.84 -10.51 -7.57
N TYR A 288 -21.94 -11.18 -6.84
CA TYR A 288 -20.81 -10.52 -6.18
C TYR A 288 -19.73 -10.03 -7.15
N LEU A 289 -19.51 -10.72 -8.27
CA LEU A 289 -18.61 -10.23 -9.31
C LEU A 289 -19.15 -8.96 -9.97
N GLN A 290 -20.48 -8.84 -10.13
CA GLN A 290 -21.10 -7.64 -10.68
C GLN A 290 -21.00 -6.41 -9.76
N ASP A 291 -20.80 -6.61 -8.47
CA ASP A 291 -20.60 -5.55 -7.47
C ASP A 291 -19.14 -5.12 -7.44
N SER A 292 -18.85 -3.90 -7.91
CA SER A 292 -17.49 -3.34 -7.97
C SER A 292 -16.81 -3.28 -6.61
N ASP A 293 -17.58 -3.12 -5.54
CA ASP A 293 -17.04 -2.90 -4.20
C ASP A 293 -16.55 -4.21 -3.59
N VAL A 294 -17.07 -5.35 -4.05
CA VAL A 294 -16.81 -6.67 -3.49
C VAL A 294 -16.01 -7.56 -4.43
N SER A 295 -16.11 -7.35 -5.74
CA SER A 295 -15.47 -8.18 -6.75
C SER A 295 -13.96 -8.32 -6.50
N PHE A 296 -13.28 -7.24 -6.10
CA PHE A 296 -11.85 -7.28 -5.77
C PHE A 296 -11.54 -8.18 -4.56
N LEU A 297 -12.39 -8.20 -3.54
CA LEU A 297 -12.20 -9.00 -2.33
C LEU A 297 -12.40 -10.48 -2.65
N LEU A 298 -13.50 -10.79 -3.34
CA LEU A 298 -13.78 -12.14 -3.83
C LEU A 298 -12.62 -12.66 -4.69
N TRP A 299 -12.08 -11.79 -5.54
CA TRP A 299 -10.95 -12.10 -6.39
C TRP A 299 -9.69 -12.49 -5.60
N ARG A 300 -9.30 -11.67 -4.61
CA ARG A 300 -8.15 -11.99 -3.77
C ARG A 300 -8.37 -13.29 -2.99
N LEU A 301 -9.58 -13.52 -2.48
CA LEU A 301 -9.92 -14.77 -1.78
C LEU A 301 -9.82 -16.00 -2.67
N MET A 302 -10.24 -15.89 -3.93
CA MET A 302 -10.10 -16.97 -4.91
C MET A 302 -8.62 -17.25 -5.24
N ASN A 303 -7.77 -16.22 -5.28
CA ASN A 303 -6.34 -16.38 -5.55
C ASN A 303 -5.60 -17.17 -4.45
N PHE A 304 -6.07 -17.12 -3.19
CA PHE A 304 -5.48 -17.91 -2.11
C PHE A 304 -5.91 -19.38 -2.11
N ASN A 305 -7.03 -19.70 -2.77
CA ASN A 305 -7.66 -21.01 -2.68
C ASN A 305 -7.52 -21.78 -4.01
N PHE A 306 -6.50 -22.62 -4.10
CA PHE A 306 -6.16 -23.40 -5.31
C PHE A 306 -7.16 -24.51 -5.68
N ASN A 307 -8.24 -24.68 -4.92
CA ASN A 307 -9.16 -25.81 -5.04
C ASN A 307 -10.52 -25.47 -5.68
N LEU A 308 -10.57 -24.46 -6.54
CA LEU A 308 -11.79 -24.07 -7.26
C LEU A 308 -12.08 -24.97 -8.48
N SER A 309 -13.37 -25.15 -8.79
CA SER A 309 -13.85 -26.06 -9.82
C SER A 309 -13.81 -25.37 -11.19
N PRO A 310 -13.81 -26.14 -12.29
CA PRO A 310 -13.72 -25.55 -13.63
C PRO A 310 -14.89 -24.60 -13.91
N ALA A 311 -16.08 -24.87 -13.37
CA ALA A 311 -17.25 -24.01 -13.50
C ALA A 311 -17.04 -22.63 -12.84
N VAL A 312 -16.39 -22.57 -11.67
CA VAL A 312 -16.05 -21.30 -11.00
C VAL A 312 -15.10 -20.48 -11.87
N TYR A 313 -14.05 -21.11 -12.41
CA TYR A 313 -13.10 -20.43 -13.30
C TYR A 313 -13.78 -19.93 -14.58
N ARG A 314 -14.65 -20.72 -15.21
CA ARG A 314 -15.42 -20.30 -16.41
C ARG A 314 -16.31 -19.09 -16.13
N SER A 315 -17.01 -19.09 -15.00
CA SER A 315 -17.84 -17.95 -14.57
C SER A 315 -16.99 -16.70 -14.39
N PHE A 316 -15.82 -16.87 -13.80
CA PHE A 316 -14.89 -15.79 -13.55
C PHE A 316 -14.24 -15.24 -14.83
N THR A 317 -13.72 -16.09 -15.72
CA THR A 317 -13.11 -15.65 -16.99
C THR A 317 -14.15 -14.96 -17.87
N SER A 318 -15.38 -15.47 -17.91
CA SER A 318 -16.49 -14.79 -18.59
C SER A 318 -16.72 -13.38 -18.04
N PHE A 319 -16.67 -13.20 -16.71
CA PHE A 319 -16.80 -11.88 -16.10
C PHE A 319 -15.65 -10.94 -16.53
N VAL A 320 -14.40 -11.40 -16.41
CA VAL A 320 -13.21 -10.60 -16.79
C VAL A 320 -13.28 -10.14 -18.24
N LEU A 321 -13.67 -11.02 -19.16
CA LEU A 321 -13.81 -10.70 -20.57
C LEU A 321 -14.89 -9.65 -20.84
N THR A 322 -15.99 -9.68 -20.08
CA THR A 322 -17.08 -8.71 -20.25
C THR A 322 -16.83 -7.36 -19.57
N ARG A 323 -16.01 -7.32 -18.50
CA ARG A 323 -15.80 -6.12 -17.67
C ARG A 323 -14.33 -5.95 -17.23
N PRO A 324 -13.38 -5.83 -18.18
CA PRO A 324 -11.96 -5.73 -17.88
C PRO A 324 -11.59 -4.58 -16.92
N GLN A 325 -12.34 -3.48 -16.96
CA GLN A 325 -12.13 -2.30 -16.12
C GLN A 325 -12.49 -2.50 -14.64
N SER A 326 -13.24 -3.56 -14.32
CA SER A 326 -13.68 -3.87 -12.95
C SER A 326 -12.76 -4.89 -12.27
N VAL A 327 -11.69 -5.33 -12.95
CA VAL A 327 -10.81 -6.41 -12.52
C VAL A 327 -9.48 -5.85 -12.01
N GLU A 328 -9.01 -6.38 -10.88
CA GLU A 328 -7.68 -6.11 -10.36
C GLU A 328 -6.66 -7.03 -11.07
N TRP A 329 -6.12 -6.54 -12.19
CA TRP A 329 -5.22 -7.28 -13.08
C TRP A 329 -3.99 -7.88 -12.39
N ASP A 330 -3.45 -7.20 -11.39
CA ASP A 330 -2.29 -7.71 -10.63
C ASP A 330 -2.61 -9.04 -9.95
N ALA A 331 -3.81 -9.17 -9.40
CA ALA A 331 -4.21 -10.42 -8.80
C ALA A 331 -4.62 -11.46 -9.88
N LEU A 332 -5.16 -11.04 -11.05
CA LEU A 332 -5.40 -11.91 -12.23
C LEU A 332 -4.16 -12.65 -12.67
N ARG A 333 -3.06 -11.92 -12.77
CA ARG A 333 -1.76 -12.47 -13.14
C ARG A 333 -1.35 -13.64 -12.24
N ASN A 334 -1.58 -13.51 -10.94
CA ASN A 334 -1.24 -14.57 -9.99
C ASN A 334 -2.07 -15.84 -10.24
N VAL A 335 -3.37 -15.72 -10.48
CA VAL A 335 -4.22 -16.89 -10.76
C VAL A 335 -3.81 -17.59 -12.06
N ILE A 336 -3.51 -16.83 -13.12
CA ILE A 336 -3.08 -17.41 -14.40
C ILE A 336 -1.78 -18.21 -14.21
N LEU A 337 -0.77 -17.61 -13.57
CA LEU A 337 0.53 -18.25 -13.34
C LEU A 337 0.43 -19.55 -12.51
N HIS A 338 -0.53 -19.61 -11.57
CA HIS A 338 -0.73 -20.83 -10.77
C HIS A 338 -1.57 -21.88 -11.51
N SER A 339 -2.49 -21.48 -12.39
CA SER A 339 -3.31 -22.40 -13.18
C SER A 339 -2.49 -23.20 -14.19
N THR A 340 -1.47 -22.57 -14.79
CA THR A 340 -0.58 -23.21 -15.77
C THR A 340 0.26 -24.34 -15.18
N TYR A 341 0.38 -24.41 -13.85
CA TYR A 341 1.17 -25.42 -13.16
C TYR A 341 0.40 -26.71 -12.85
N ASN A 342 -0.93 -26.69 -12.94
CA ASN A 342 -1.81 -27.76 -12.44
C ASN A 342 -2.54 -28.54 -13.55
N ASP A 343 -1.94 -28.71 -14.74
CA ASP A 343 -2.53 -29.46 -15.88
C ASP A 343 -3.90 -28.96 -16.38
N TRP A 344 -4.23 -27.68 -16.16
CA TRP A 344 -5.47 -27.04 -16.65
C TRP A 344 -5.41 -26.58 -18.11
N THR A 345 -4.39 -27.01 -18.87
CA THR A 345 -4.20 -26.70 -20.29
C THR A 345 -5.45 -26.89 -21.18
N PRO A 346 -6.32 -27.91 -21.02
CA PRO A 346 -7.43 -28.10 -21.95
C PRO A 346 -8.58 -27.10 -21.81
N PHE A 347 -8.60 -26.22 -20.79
CA PHE A 347 -9.73 -25.30 -20.58
C PHE A 347 -9.65 -23.98 -21.35
N PHE A 348 -8.48 -23.65 -21.90
CA PHE A 348 -8.30 -22.47 -22.76
C PHE A 348 -8.30 -22.80 -24.26
N ASP A 349 -8.46 -24.08 -24.65
CA ASP A 349 -8.46 -24.54 -26.05
C ASP A 349 -9.72 -24.17 -26.86
N GLY A 350 -10.56 -23.26 -26.34
CA GLY A 350 -11.60 -22.63 -27.14
C GLY A 350 -10.96 -21.66 -28.15
N PRO A 351 -11.31 -21.70 -29.46
CA PRO A 351 -10.65 -20.94 -30.54
C PRO A 351 -10.82 -19.40 -30.48
N HIS A 352 -11.25 -18.84 -29.35
CA HIS A 352 -11.64 -17.43 -29.22
C HIS A 352 -11.02 -16.69 -28.03
N VAL A 353 -10.09 -17.28 -27.29
CA VAL A 353 -9.41 -16.59 -26.18
C VAL A 353 -7.94 -16.38 -26.52
N ILE A 354 -7.67 -15.35 -27.33
CA ILE A 354 -6.33 -14.77 -27.43
C ILE A 354 -6.29 -13.65 -26.39
N LEU A 355 -5.62 -13.91 -25.26
CA LEU A 355 -5.36 -12.94 -24.19
C LEU A 355 -4.24 -11.97 -24.56
#